data_AF-A0A378LZC2-F1
#
_entry.id   AF-A0A378LZC2-F1
#
_cell.length_a   1.000
_cell.length_b   1.000
_cell.length_c   1.000
_cell.angle_alpha   90.00
_cell.angle_beta   90.00
_cell.angle_gamma   90.00
#
_symmetry.space_group_name_H-M   'P 1'
#
loop_
_entity.id
_entity.type
_entity.pdbx_description
1 polymer ?
#
loop_
_entity_poly.entity_id
_entity_poly.type
_entity_poly.pdbx_seq_one_letter_code
_entity_poly.pdbx_strand_id
1 'polypeptide(L)'
;MTVAKKLDKASGIFFFTGFLLSKLQYIPSPLVSALFRFISLGIYSLAYLTWFLASLLHPDQKEQHYRKWYGFAQIKEQFLFSSLIGFIATILSVAAVFVPPLLPIAALLFFIGNLMWAIGEYHKFKSPPPLDQNFSMARQKSYVSYAATSTAISFVAAIAATLIFFFPPLAIPITIFSVLVCIGLGALAFEFWLNSNFGKVAPTPVTESYQQINESLGPSPSPDSRYSPEPGFFKDLFSSPTNKSSQSYELLVIDRKETPDEHSLSLNSSL
;
A
#
# COMPACT_ATOMS: atom_id res chain seq x y z
N MET A 1 21.82 0.06 1.23
CA MET A 1 20.41 0.11 1.69
C MET A 1 19.99 1.57 1.84
N THR A 2 18.85 1.96 1.29
CA THR A 2 18.27 3.30 1.44
C THR A 2 17.80 3.54 2.89
N VAL A 3 17.59 4.81 3.28
CA VAL A 3 17.06 5.17 4.61
C VAL A 3 15.71 4.52 4.86
N ALA A 4 14.81 4.53 3.85
CA ALA A 4 13.51 3.86 3.92
C ALA A 4 13.62 2.37 4.27
N LYS A 5 14.54 1.63 3.63
CA LYS A 5 14.79 0.20 3.95
C LYS A 5 15.32 -0.02 5.37
N LYS A 6 16.08 0.92 5.93
CA LYS A 6 16.55 0.83 7.32
C LYS A 6 15.41 1.05 8.30
N LEU A 7 14.55 2.03 8.03
CA LEU A 7 13.37 2.32 8.85
C LEU A 7 12.34 1.18 8.81
N ASP A 8 12.11 0.58 7.64
CA ASP A 8 11.21 -0.58 7.48
C ASP A 8 11.73 -1.82 8.24
N LYS A 9 13.05 -2.03 8.24
CA LYS A 9 13.65 -3.08 9.07
C LYS A 9 13.52 -2.78 10.56
N ALA A 10 13.72 -1.53 10.96
CA ALA A 10 13.59 -1.11 12.36
C ALA A 10 12.14 -1.22 12.86
N SER A 11 11.16 -0.82 12.05
CA SER A 11 9.74 -0.95 12.38
C SER A 11 9.36 -2.41 12.59
N GLY A 12 9.82 -3.33 11.73
CA GLY A 12 9.63 -4.77 11.91
C GLY A 12 10.18 -5.30 13.24
N ILE A 13 11.37 -4.84 13.66
CA ILE A 13 11.97 -5.19 14.96
C ILE A 13 11.13 -4.63 16.11
N PHE A 14 10.66 -3.39 16.01
CA PHE A 14 9.81 -2.78 17.02
C PHE A 14 8.44 -3.49 17.12
N PHE A 15 7.79 -3.83 16.01
CA PHE A 15 6.56 -4.61 16.01
C PHE A 15 6.74 -5.94 16.73
N PHE A 16 7.83 -6.66 16.44
CA PHE A 16 8.13 -7.92 17.09
C PHE A 16 8.41 -7.76 18.59
N THR A 17 9.22 -6.76 18.96
CA THR A 17 9.55 -6.48 20.37
C THR A 17 8.29 -6.07 21.14
N GLY A 18 7.47 -5.20 20.57
CA GLY A 18 6.19 -4.77 21.12
C GLY A 18 5.25 -5.97 21.33
N PHE A 19 5.21 -6.90 20.37
CA PHE A 19 4.46 -8.15 20.50
C PHE A 19 4.95 -9.01 21.65
N LEU A 20 6.25 -9.27 21.77
CA LEU A 20 6.80 -10.06 22.88
C LEU A 20 6.49 -9.43 24.25
N LEU A 21 6.72 -8.13 24.39
CA LEU A 21 6.43 -7.42 25.65
C LEU A 21 4.93 -7.38 25.96
N SER A 22 4.06 -7.34 24.94
CA SER A 22 2.61 -7.43 25.16
C SER A 22 2.19 -8.75 25.81
N LYS A 23 2.96 -9.83 25.65
CA LYS A 23 2.66 -11.12 26.30
C LYS A 23 3.05 -11.13 27.78
N LEU A 24 4.06 -10.35 28.16
CA LEU A 24 4.45 -10.21 29.56
C LEU A 24 3.39 -9.47 30.40
N GLN A 25 2.43 -8.81 29.76
CA GLN A 25 1.29 -8.22 30.47
C GLN A 25 0.41 -9.27 31.16
N TYR A 26 0.47 -10.54 30.76
CA TYR A 26 -0.36 -11.60 31.36
C TYR A 26 0.25 -12.21 32.64
N ILE A 27 1.37 -11.68 33.12
CA ILE A 27 1.91 -12.04 34.44
C ILE A 27 0.85 -11.68 35.50
N PRO A 28 0.58 -12.56 36.50
CA PRO A 28 -0.47 -12.36 37.51
C PRO A 28 -0.07 -11.32 38.57
N SER A 29 0.33 -10.13 38.12
CA SER A 29 0.63 -8.96 38.94
C SER A 29 0.07 -7.72 38.22
N PRO A 30 -0.93 -7.02 38.79
CA PRO A 30 -1.56 -5.87 38.14
C PRO A 30 -0.58 -4.75 37.78
N LEU A 31 0.41 -4.48 38.63
CA LEU A 31 1.42 -3.45 38.37
C LEU A 31 2.33 -3.84 37.20
N VAL A 32 2.81 -5.08 37.20
CA VAL A 32 3.68 -5.61 36.13
C VAL A 32 2.91 -5.70 34.81
N SER A 33 1.65 -6.14 34.87
CA SER A 33 0.73 -6.16 33.74
C SER A 33 0.55 -4.77 33.13
N ALA A 34 0.25 -3.76 33.96
CA ALA A 34 0.06 -2.40 33.50
C ALA A 34 1.34 -1.84 32.88
N LEU A 35 2.49 -2.05 33.53
CA LEU A 35 3.78 -1.60 33.03
C LEU A 35 4.09 -2.16 31.64
N PHE A 36 4.02 -3.49 31.47
CA PHE A 36 4.28 -4.12 30.18
C PHE A 36 3.28 -3.74 29.10
N ARG A 37 2.01 -3.49 29.46
CA ARG A 37 1.01 -2.96 28.53
C ARG A 37 1.42 -1.60 27.99
N PHE A 38 1.80 -0.66 28.85
CA PHE A 38 2.22 0.69 28.41
C PHE A 38 3.55 0.68 27.66
N ILE A 39 4.53 -0.11 28.12
CA ILE A 39 5.81 -0.26 27.40
C ILE A 39 5.54 -0.83 26.00
N SER A 40 4.72 -1.86 25.88
CA SER A 40 4.35 -2.46 24.58
C SER A 40 3.67 -1.43 23.67
N LEU A 41 2.70 -0.65 24.18
CA LEU A 41 2.06 0.44 23.42
C LEU A 41 3.04 1.53 22.98
N GLY A 42 4.01 1.87 23.83
CA GLY A 42 5.09 2.81 23.48
C GLY A 42 5.95 2.29 22.33
N ILE A 43 6.32 1.01 22.36
CA ILE A 43 7.09 0.38 21.28
C ILE A 43 6.24 0.27 20.00
N TYR A 44 4.96 -0.08 20.08
CA TYR A 44 4.08 -0.09 18.91
C TYR A 44 3.94 1.31 18.29
N SER A 45 3.86 2.36 19.11
CA SER A 45 3.86 3.75 18.61
C SER A 45 5.13 4.04 17.80
N LEU A 46 6.30 3.63 18.29
CA LEU A 46 7.57 3.77 17.56
C LEU A 46 7.59 2.93 16.29
N ALA A 47 7.05 1.71 16.33
CA ALA A 47 6.94 0.83 15.17
C ALA A 47 6.09 1.47 14.06
N TYR A 48 4.89 1.96 14.39
CA TYR A 48 4.01 2.62 13.44
C TYR A 48 4.60 3.93 12.92
N LEU A 49 5.23 4.74 13.78
CA LEU A 49 5.86 6.00 13.35
C LEU A 49 7.03 5.75 12.39
N THR A 50 7.91 4.80 12.72
CA THR A 50 9.04 4.46 11.84
C THR A 50 8.56 3.82 10.53
N TRP A 51 7.50 3.01 10.57
CA TRP A 51 6.89 2.45 9.37
C TRP A 51 6.26 3.54 8.49
N PHE A 52 5.53 4.48 9.09
CA PHE A 52 4.94 5.62 8.40
C PHE A 52 6.02 6.47 7.69
N LEU A 53 7.10 6.79 8.39
CA LEU A 53 8.25 7.50 7.81
C LEU A 53 8.93 6.69 6.71
N ALA A 54 9.05 5.36 6.87
CA ALA A 54 9.57 4.50 5.81
C ALA A 54 8.69 4.56 4.56
N SER A 55 7.37 4.44 4.72
CA SER A 55 6.39 4.51 3.62
C SER A 55 6.46 5.86 2.89
N LEU A 56 6.59 6.98 3.60
CA LEU A 56 6.78 8.30 2.98
C LEU A 56 8.05 8.40 2.13
N LEU A 57 9.16 7.83 2.62
CA LEU A 57 10.46 7.88 1.97
C LEU A 57 10.64 6.84 0.86
N HIS A 58 9.74 5.87 0.72
CA HIS A 58 9.76 4.95 -0.40
C HIS A 58 9.40 5.68 -1.70
N PRO A 59 10.17 5.47 -2.79
CA PRO A 59 9.85 6.09 -4.07
C PRO A 59 8.50 5.58 -4.57
N ASP A 60 7.77 6.45 -5.26
CA ASP A 60 6.52 6.05 -5.89
C ASP A 60 6.83 4.97 -6.94
N GLN A 61 6.00 3.92 -6.96
CA GLN A 61 6.14 2.89 -7.98
C GLN A 61 5.72 3.51 -9.31
N LYS A 62 6.64 3.51 -10.30
CA LYS A 62 6.30 3.91 -11.66
C LYS A 62 5.14 3.03 -12.14
N GLU A 63 4.04 3.68 -12.44
CA GLU A 63 2.73 3.10 -12.70
C GLU A 63 2.80 2.09 -13.85
N GLN A 64 2.45 0.84 -13.60
CA GLN A 64 2.18 -0.11 -14.68
C GLN A 64 0.78 -0.73 -14.64
N HIS A 65 0.00 -0.57 -13.56
CA HIS A 65 -1.29 -1.27 -13.45
C HIS A 65 -2.42 -0.45 -12.83
N TYR A 66 -2.87 0.59 -13.52
CA TYR A 66 -4.02 1.43 -13.18
C TYR A 66 -5.38 0.71 -13.00
N ARG A 67 -5.53 -0.56 -13.41
CA ARG A 67 -6.86 -1.14 -13.62
C ARG A 67 -7.44 -1.98 -12.47
N LYS A 68 -6.64 -2.54 -11.57
CA LYS A 68 -7.05 -3.56 -10.56
C LYS A 68 -7.81 -3.06 -9.31
N TRP A 69 -7.15 -2.14 -8.59
CA TRP A 69 -7.44 -1.61 -7.23
C TRP A 69 -6.52 -0.42 -6.92
N TYR A 70 -5.40 -0.30 -7.67
CA TYR A 70 -4.54 0.87 -7.77
C TYR A 70 -5.25 2.19 -8.11
N GLY A 71 -6.51 2.15 -8.57
CA GLY A 71 -7.32 3.35 -8.76
C GLY A 71 -7.84 3.97 -7.45
N PHE A 72 -7.84 3.23 -6.34
CA PHE A 72 -8.25 3.75 -5.02
C PHE A 72 -7.05 4.23 -4.19
N ALA A 73 -5.97 3.44 -4.13
CA ALA A 73 -4.72 3.82 -3.48
C ALA A 73 -3.53 3.00 -4.02
N GLN A 74 -2.38 3.63 -4.23
CA GLN A 74 -1.13 2.95 -4.58
C GLN A 74 -0.65 2.05 -3.42
N ILE A 75 0.18 1.03 -3.70
CA ILE A 75 0.73 0.12 -2.66
C ILE A 75 1.40 0.93 -1.53
N LYS A 76 2.16 1.98 -1.87
CA LYS A 76 2.78 2.89 -0.92
C LYS A 76 1.75 3.54 0.01
N GLU A 77 0.65 4.03 -0.56
CA GLU A 77 -0.43 4.68 0.17
C GLU A 77 -1.16 3.70 1.09
N GLN A 78 -1.36 2.44 0.66
CA GLN A 78 -1.98 1.40 1.50
C GLN A 78 -1.16 1.16 2.78
N PHE A 79 0.17 1.05 2.66
CA PHE A 79 1.05 0.92 3.81
C PHE A 79 1.11 2.20 4.66
N LEU A 80 1.10 3.37 4.02
CA LEU A 80 1.06 4.67 4.69
C LEU A 80 -0.23 4.84 5.51
N PHE A 81 -1.40 4.57 4.93
CA PHE A 81 -2.68 4.63 5.64
C PHE A 81 -2.77 3.60 6.75
N SER A 82 -2.33 2.37 6.49
CA SER A 82 -2.24 1.33 7.52
C SER A 82 -1.41 1.79 8.72
N SER A 83 -0.21 2.32 8.46
CA SER A 83 0.69 2.77 9.54
C SER A 83 0.13 3.95 10.33
N LEU A 84 -0.51 4.91 9.64
CA LEU A 84 -1.18 6.04 10.28
C LEU A 84 -2.38 5.61 11.13
N ILE A 85 -3.24 4.74 10.60
CA ILE A 85 -4.41 4.22 11.33
C ILE A 85 -3.96 3.46 12.58
N GLY A 86 -2.93 2.61 12.46
CA GLY A 86 -2.37 1.89 13.61
C GLY A 86 -1.74 2.81 14.65
N PHE A 87 -1.09 3.90 14.23
CA PHE A 87 -0.59 4.93 15.14
C PHE A 87 -1.72 5.61 15.92
N ILE A 88 -2.78 6.04 15.22
CA ILE A 88 -3.98 6.64 15.85
C ILE A 88 -4.64 5.64 16.81
N ALA A 89 -4.78 4.38 16.41
CA ALA A 89 -5.32 3.32 17.27
C ALA A 89 -4.52 3.15 18.57
N THR A 90 -3.19 3.29 18.48
CA THR A 90 -2.31 3.22 19.64
C THR A 90 -2.54 4.40 20.59
N ILE A 91 -2.68 5.62 20.07
CA ILE A 91 -3.02 6.81 20.86
C ILE A 91 -4.39 6.64 21.54
N LEU A 92 -5.41 6.19 20.80
CA LEU A 92 -6.74 5.94 21.36
C LEU A 92 -6.72 4.85 22.43
N SER A 93 -5.88 3.82 22.27
CA SER A 93 -5.71 2.76 23.28
C SER A 93 -5.13 3.27 24.60
N VAL A 94 -4.26 4.28 24.54
CA VAL A 94 -3.76 4.96 25.75
C VAL A 94 -4.85 5.87 26.34
N ALA A 95 -5.54 6.64 25.50
CA ALA A 95 -6.63 7.51 25.93
C ALA A 95 -7.81 6.73 26.55
N ALA A 96 -8.01 5.48 26.12
CA ALA A 96 -9.06 4.60 26.64
C ALA A 96 -8.94 4.29 28.14
N VAL A 97 -7.76 4.52 28.74
CA VAL A 97 -7.58 4.44 30.19
C VAL A 97 -8.44 5.47 30.92
N PHE A 98 -8.58 6.66 30.33
CA PHE A 98 -9.37 7.75 30.89
C PHE A 98 -10.80 7.79 30.31
N VAL A 99 -10.98 7.29 29.07
CA VAL A 99 -12.26 7.29 28.36
C VAL A 99 -12.54 5.88 27.83
N PRO A 100 -13.10 4.96 28.66
CA PRO A 100 -13.29 3.55 28.30
C PRO A 100 -14.01 3.27 26.97
N PRO A 101 -15.00 4.08 26.51
CA PRO A 101 -15.61 3.91 25.19
C PRO A 101 -14.64 3.97 24.00
N LEU A 102 -13.44 4.54 24.16
CA LEU A 102 -12.42 4.55 23.11
C LEU A 102 -11.78 3.18 22.87
N LEU A 103 -11.90 2.23 23.80
CA LEU A 103 -11.29 0.91 23.69
C LEU A 103 -11.83 0.10 22.48
N PRO A 104 -13.15 -0.09 22.29
CA PRO A 104 -13.66 -0.77 21.09
C PRO A 104 -13.34 -0.01 19.80
N ILE A 105 -13.32 1.33 19.83
CA ILE A 105 -12.96 2.17 18.67
C ILE A 105 -11.50 1.92 18.27
N ALA A 106 -10.59 1.94 19.23
CA ALA A 106 -9.18 1.66 18.99
C ALA A 106 -8.96 0.24 18.43
N ALA A 107 -9.67 -0.75 18.97
CA ALA A 107 -9.58 -2.14 18.49
C ALA A 107 -10.07 -2.29 17.04
N LEU A 108 -11.16 -1.61 16.68
CA LEU A 108 -11.65 -1.56 15.29
C LEU A 108 -10.65 -0.87 14.36
N LEU A 109 -10.01 0.22 14.79
CA LEU A 109 -8.97 0.86 13.99
C LEU A 109 -7.76 -0.05 13.78
N PHE A 110 -7.31 -0.79 14.80
CA PHE A 110 -6.25 -1.80 14.62
C PHE A 110 -6.64 -2.85 13.58
N PHE A 111 -7.90 -3.31 13.61
CA PHE A 111 -8.40 -4.24 12.59
C PHE A 111 -8.38 -3.62 11.18
N ILE A 112 -8.90 -2.40 11.02
CA ILE A 112 -8.93 -1.70 9.73
C ILE A 112 -7.50 -1.46 9.20
N GLY A 113 -6.59 -1.01 10.05
CA GLY A 113 -5.19 -0.80 9.70
C GLY A 113 -4.53 -2.11 9.23
N ASN A 114 -4.71 -3.20 9.98
CA ASN A 114 -4.18 -4.51 9.60
C ASN A 114 -4.85 -5.09 8.35
N LEU A 115 -6.13 -4.79 8.10
CA LEU A 115 -6.78 -5.18 6.85
C LEU A 115 -6.16 -4.46 5.64
N MET A 116 -5.96 -3.15 5.74
CA MET A 116 -5.28 -2.36 4.70
C MET A 116 -3.85 -2.87 4.46
N TRP A 117 -3.13 -3.20 5.53
CA TRP A 117 -1.81 -3.81 5.45
C TRP A 117 -1.83 -5.16 4.71
N ALA A 118 -2.71 -6.07 5.11
CA ALA A 118 -2.81 -7.40 4.51
C ALA A 118 -3.16 -7.32 3.03
N ILE A 119 -4.02 -6.37 2.65
CA ILE A 119 -4.34 -6.09 1.24
C ILE A 119 -3.09 -5.58 0.49
N GLY A 120 -2.32 -4.66 1.10
CA GLY A 120 -1.05 -4.19 0.53
C GLY A 120 -0.03 -5.30 0.31
N GLU A 121 0.12 -6.21 1.27
CA GLU A 121 1.01 -7.38 1.13
C GLU A 121 0.51 -8.36 0.07
N TYR A 122 -0.79 -8.56 -0.04
CA TYR A 122 -1.38 -9.39 -1.10
C TYR A 122 -1.16 -8.78 -2.48
N HIS A 123 -1.27 -7.45 -2.63
CA HIS A 123 -0.94 -6.77 -3.87
C HIS A 123 0.54 -6.89 -4.22
N LYS A 124 1.43 -6.71 -3.24
CA LYS A 124 2.87 -6.94 -3.41
C LYS A 124 3.19 -8.38 -3.80
N PHE A 125 2.41 -9.36 -3.34
CA PHE A 125 2.54 -10.75 -3.76
C PHE A 125 2.09 -10.99 -5.22
N LYS A 126 1.00 -10.36 -5.65
CA LYS A 126 0.49 -10.49 -7.03
C LYS A 126 1.27 -9.66 -8.06
N SER A 127 1.87 -8.56 -7.61
CA SER A 127 2.64 -7.62 -8.43
C SER A 127 3.95 -7.30 -7.72
N PRO A 128 4.95 -8.20 -7.80
CA PRO A 128 6.23 -8.00 -7.13
C PRO A 128 6.93 -6.74 -7.65
N PRO A 129 7.63 -5.98 -6.78
CA PRO A 129 8.37 -4.80 -7.21
C PRO A 129 9.44 -5.18 -8.23
N PRO A 130 9.53 -4.51 -9.39
CA PRO A 130 10.44 -4.89 -10.48
C PRO A 130 11.94 -4.72 -10.13
N LEU A 131 12.26 -4.02 -9.03
CA LEU A 131 13.63 -3.66 -8.63
C LEU A 131 14.14 -4.42 -7.39
N ASP A 132 13.39 -5.39 -6.86
CA ASP A 132 13.83 -6.13 -5.68
C ASP A 132 14.54 -7.44 -6.06
N GLN A 133 15.87 -7.35 -6.21
CA GLN A 133 16.75 -8.48 -6.54
C GLN A 133 16.72 -9.62 -5.50
N ASN A 134 16.20 -9.36 -4.29
CA ASN A 134 16.08 -10.36 -3.23
C ASN A 134 14.64 -10.86 -3.04
N PHE A 135 13.73 -10.53 -3.97
CA PHE A 135 12.35 -10.97 -3.88
C PHE A 135 12.26 -12.49 -4.03
N SER A 136 11.46 -13.10 -3.16
CA SER A 136 11.14 -14.52 -3.23
C SER A 136 9.65 -14.70 -3.04
N MET A 137 9.00 -15.33 -4.01
CA MET A 137 7.56 -15.58 -3.99
C MET A 137 7.14 -16.40 -2.77
N ALA A 138 7.93 -17.41 -2.37
CA ALA A 138 7.57 -18.23 -1.21
C ALA A 138 7.74 -17.45 0.12
N ARG A 139 8.75 -16.57 0.18
CA ARG A 139 8.95 -15.66 1.31
C ARG A 139 7.78 -14.68 1.44
N GLN A 140 7.40 -14.04 0.33
CA GLN A 140 6.27 -13.11 0.30
C GLN A 140 4.94 -13.82 0.61
N LYS A 141 4.71 -15.04 0.10
CA LYS A 141 3.52 -15.85 0.45
C LYS A 141 3.42 -16.11 1.95
N SER A 142 4.54 -16.43 2.59
CA SER A 142 4.59 -16.61 4.04
C SER A 142 4.29 -15.31 4.76
N TYR A 143 4.83 -14.19 4.28
CA TYR A 143 4.55 -12.87 4.85
C TYR A 143 3.08 -12.42 4.68
N VAL A 144 2.44 -12.72 3.55
CA VAL A 144 1.00 -12.50 3.36
C VAL A 144 0.18 -13.34 4.33
N SER A 145 0.59 -14.58 4.57
CA SER A 145 -0.08 -15.47 5.54
C SER A 145 0.06 -14.95 6.97
N TYR A 146 1.23 -14.40 7.31
CA TYR A 146 1.46 -13.66 8.56
C TYR A 146 0.58 -12.41 8.67
N ALA A 147 0.46 -11.62 7.60
CA ALA A 147 -0.39 -10.43 7.60
C ALA A 147 -1.87 -10.81 7.79
N ALA A 148 -2.37 -11.80 7.05
CA ALA A 148 -3.74 -12.27 7.15
C ALA A 148 -4.08 -12.83 8.54
N THR A 149 -3.18 -13.62 9.14
CA THR A 149 -3.36 -14.14 10.52
C THR A 149 -3.34 -13.02 11.56
N SER A 150 -2.46 -12.04 11.41
CA SER A 150 -2.43 -10.85 12.27
C SER A 150 -3.71 -10.02 12.18
N THR A 151 -4.27 -9.87 10.97
CA THR A 151 -5.58 -9.23 10.76
C THR A 151 -6.71 -10.01 11.44
N ALA A 152 -6.69 -11.35 11.38
CA ALA A 152 -7.65 -12.18 12.08
C ALA A 152 -7.56 -12.02 13.62
N ILE A 153 -6.35 -11.91 14.18
CA ILE A 153 -6.15 -11.61 15.61
C ILE A 153 -6.80 -10.27 15.97
N SER A 154 -6.56 -9.23 15.18
CA SER A 154 -7.17 -7.91 15.42
C SER A 154 -8.69 -7.92 15.27
N PHE A 155 -9.22 -8.71 14.35
CA PHE A 155 -10.67 -8.88 14.20
C PHE A 155 -11.30 -9.52 15.45
N VAL A 156 -10.70 -10.62 15.94
CA VAL A 156 -11.15 -11.28 17.19
C VAL A 156 -11.07 -10.31 18.36
N ALA A 157 -9.97 -9.54 18.47
CA ALA A 157 -9.81 -8.53 19.51
C ALA A 157 -10.86 -7.40 19.42
N ALA A 158 -11.20 -6.94 18.21
CA ALA A 158 -12.21 -5.91 18.00
C ALA A 158 -13.61 -6.38 18.38
N ILE A 159 -13.99 -7.62 18.01
CA ILE A 159 -15.25 -8.24 18.44
C ILE A 159 -15.26 -8.36 19.97
N ALA A 160 -14.20 -8.90 20.57
CA ALA A 160 -14.11 -9.07 22.01
C ALA A 160 -14.25 -7.74 22.75
N ALA A 161 -13.50 -6.70 22.34
CA ALA A 161 -13.57 -5.36 22.90
C ALA A 161 -14.97 -4.76 22.81
N THR A 162 -15.64 -4.94 21.67
CA THR A 162 -17.01 -4.46 21.44
C THR A 162 -18.01 -5.19 22.35
N LEU A 163 -17.93 -6.53 22.41
CA LEU A 163 -18.80 -7.33 23.26
C LEU A 163 -18.59 -7.04 24.75
N ILE A 164 -17.33 -6.89 25.20
CA ILE A 164 -17.01 -6.52 26.59
C ILE A 164 -17.61 -5.17 26.94
N PHE A 165 -17.56 -4.20 26.02
CA PHE A 165 -18.10 -2.87 26.25
C PHE A 165 -19.63 -2.87 26.41
N PHE A 166 -20.35 -3.60 25.54
CA PHE A 166 -21.82 -3.67 25.60
C PHE A 166 -22.36 -4.67 26.64
N PHE A 167 -21.58 -5.70 26.97
CA PHE A 167 -21.94 -6.75 27.92
C PHE A 167 -20.84 -6.98 28.97
N PRO A 168 -20.55 -6.02 29.87
CA PRO A 168 -19.50 -6.15 30.88
C PRO A 168 -19.59 -7.40 31.76
N PRO A 169 -20.78 -7.92 32.15
CA PRO A 169 -20.86 -9.17 32.92
C PRO A 169 -20.24 -10.39 32.21
N LEU A 170 -20.17 -10.37 30.87
CA LEU A 170 -19.55 -11.43 30.06
C LEU A 170 -18.06 -11.19 29.81
N ALA A 171 -17.44 -10.18 30.42
CA ALA A 171 -16.08 -9.80 30.10
C ALA A 171 -15.06 -10.92 30.34
N ILE A 172 -15.19 -11.65 31.44
CA ILE A 172 -14.30 -12.77 31.78
C ILE A 172 -14.39 -13.89 30.73
N PRO A 173 -15.56 -14.49 30.44
CA PRO A 173 -15.65 -15.56 29.45
C PRO A 173 -15.25 -15.11 28.03
N ILE A 174 -15.60 -13.88 27.62
CA ILE A 174 -15.16 -13.32 26.33
C ILE A 174 -13.64 -13.18 26.28
N THR A 175 -13.02 -12.69 27.36
CA THR A 175 -11.56 -12.55 27.44
C THR A 175 -10.86 -13.90 27.38
N ILE A 176 -11.35 -14.91 28.11
CA ILE A 176 -10.77 -16.26 28.08
C ILE A 176 -10.86 -16.84 26.67
N PHE A 177 -12.05 -16.80 26.06
CA PHE A 177 -12.25 -17.35 24.72
C PHE A 177 -11.39 -16.63 23.67
N SER A 178 -11.38 -15.30 23.67
CA SER A 178 -10.60 -14.51 22.72
C SER A 178 -9.09 -14.72 22.89
N VAL A 179 -8.58 -14.82 24.12
CA VAL A 179 -7.16 -15.11 24.39
C VAL A 179 -6.78 -16.48 23.85
N LEU A 180 -7.60 -17.52 24.06
CA LEU A 180 -7.32 -18.87 23.54
C LEU A 180 -7.24 -18.88 22.01
N VAL A 181 -8.19 -18.24 21.33
CA VAL A 181 -8.17 -18.10 19.86
C VAL A 181 -6.93 -17.32 19.40
N CYS A 182 -6.63 -16.20 20.05
CA CYS A 182 -5.46 -15.36 19.74
C CYS A 182 -4.12 -16.05 20.02
N ILE A 183 -4.05 -17.00 20.95
CA ILE A 183 -2.85 -17.82 21.17
C ILE A 183 -2.61 -18.73 19.96
N GLY A 184 -3.65 -19.46 19.51
CA GLY A 184 -3.55 -20.33 18.34
C GLY A 184 -3.18 -19.56 17.07
N LEU A 185 -3.88 -18.46 16.80
CA LEU A 185 -3.56 -17.57 15.67
C LEU A 185 -2.18 -16.92 15.81
N GLY A 186 -1.78 -16.57 17.04
CA GLY A 186 -0.47 -15.98 17.33
C GLY A 186 0.68 -16.95 17.05
N ALA A 187 0.50 -18.24 17.35
CA ALA A 187 1.48 -19.28 17.01
C ALA A 187 1.64 -19.43 15.49
N LEU A 188 0.53 -19.46 14.74
CA LEU A 188 0.55 -19.50 13.28
C LEU A 188 1.21 -18.25 12.68
N ALA A 189 0.86 -17.06 13.19
CA ALA A 189 1.46 -15.80 12.76
C ALA A 189 2.98 -15.81 13.01
N PHE A 190 3.43 -16.32 14.16
CA PHE A 190 4.84 -16.44 14.49
C PHE A 190 5.58 -17.41 13.56
N GLU A 191 5.00 -18.56 13.25
CA GLU A 191 5.57 -19.53 12.30
C GLU A 191 5.73 -18.90 10.90
N PHE A 192 4.68 -18.24 10.39
CA PHE A 192 4.74 -17.56 9.10
C PHE A 192 5.76 -16.43 9.09
N TRP A 193 5.85 -15.66 10.17
CA TRP A 193 6.84 -14.61 10.32
C TRP A 193 8.27 -15.17 10.32
N LEU A 194 8.53 -16.25 11.06
CA LEU A 194 9.82 -16.93 11.07
C LEU A 194 10.20 -17.45 9.68
N ASN A 195 9.27 -18.14 9.02
CA ASN A 195 9.52 -18.65 7.67
C ASN A 195 9.79 -17.51 6.68
N SER A 196 9.11 -16.38 6.82
CA SER A 196 9.33 -15.21 5.97
C SER A 196 10.64 -14.47 6.25
N ASN A 197 11.25 -14.57 7.44
CA ASN A 197 12.47 -13.83 7.78
C ASN A 197 13.73 -14.70 7.77
N PHE A 198 13.61 -15.97 8.15
CA PHE A 198 14.73 -16.90 8.32
C PHE A 198 14.63 -18.15 7.43
N GLY A 199 13.51 -18.34 6.72
CA GLY A 199 13.38 -19.43 5.76
C GLY A 199 14.45 -19.33 4.67
N LYS A 200 15.20 -20.41 4.46
CA LYS A 200 16.18 -20.52 3.37
C LYS A 200 15.43 -20.70 2.05
N VAL A 201 14.96 -19.59 1.47
CA VAL A 201 14.30 -19.61 0.16
C VAL A 201 15.15 -18.82 -0.82
N ALA A 202 15.54 -19.46 -1.92
CA ALA A 202 16.25 -18.77 -3.00
C ALA A 202 15.38 -17.63 -3.59
N PRO A 203 16.01 -16.55 -4.08
CA PRO A 203 15.30 -15.53 -4.85
C PRO A 203 14.55 -16.19 -6.01
N THR A 204 13.31 -15.77 -6.24
CA THR A 204 12.58 -16.27 -7.42
C THR A 204 13.22 -15.62 -8.64
N PRO A 205 13.70 -16.39 -9.64
CA PRO A 205 14.23 -15.80 -10.85
C PRO A 205 13.15 -14.90 -11.44
N VAL A 206 13.50 -13.66 -11.74
CA VAL A 206 12.61 -12.75 -12.47
C VAL A 206 12.43 -13.39 -13.83
N THR A 207 11.30 -14.06 -14.05
CA THR A 207 10.99 -14.64 -15.34
C THR A 207 10.72 -13.47 -16.29
N GLU A 208 11.77 -13.03 -16.98
CA GLU A 208 11.72 -12.16 -18.15
C GLU A 208 11.00 -12.84 -19.32
N SER A 209 10.01 -13.72 -19.11
CA SER A 209 9.38 -14.48 -20.20
C SER A 209 8.73 -13.56 -21.22
N TYR A 210 8.25 -12.39 -20.82
CA TYR A 210 7.74 -11.41 -21.78
C TYR A 210 8.85 -10.72 -22.58
N GLN A 211 10.02 -10.45 -22.00
CA GLN A 211 11.18 -9.93 -22.73
C GLN A 211 11.78 -11.01 -23.63
N GLN A 212 11.90 -12.26 -23.15
CA GLN A 212 12.34 -13.39 -23.97
C GLN A 212 11.37 -13.72 -25.10
N ILE A 213 10.05 -13.60 -24.89
CA ILE A 213 9.07 -13.75 -25.98
C ILE A 213 9.19 -12.59 -26.97
N ASN A 214 9.35 -11.35 -26.49
CA ASN A 214 9.51 -10.19 -27.36
C ASN A 214 10.82 -10.21 -28.16
N GLU A 215 11.90 -10.73 -27.58
CA GLU A 215 13.19 -10.97 -28.24
C GLU A 215 13.14 -12.19 -29.19
N SER A 216 12.36 -13.22 -28.84
CA SER A 216 12.16 -14.41 -29.70
C SER A 216 11.21 -14.17 -30.86
N LEU A 217 10.40 -13.11 -30.81
CA LEU A 217 9.50 -12.72 -31.90
C LEU A 217 10.20 -11.90 -33.00
N GLY A 218 11.50 -11.59 -32.82
CA GLY A 218 12.27 -10.79 -33.76
C GLY A 218 11.78 -9.35 -33.87
N PRO A 219 12.55 -8.46 -34.52
CA PRO A 219 12.07 -7.12 -34.82
C PRO A 219 10.81 -7.24 -35.68
N SER A 220 9.71 -6.64 -35.22
CA SER A 220 8.52 -6.45 -36.05
C SER A 220 9.00 -5.85 -37.38
N PRO A 221 8.66 -6.45 -38.54
CA PRO A 221 9.00 -5.83 -39.81
C PRO A 221 8.48 -4.40 -39.77
N SER A 222 9.38 -3.45 -40.00
CA SER A 222 9.00 -2.07 -40.28
C SER A 222 7.91 -2.12 -41.35
N PRO A 223 6.80 -1.37 -41.20
CA PRO A 223 5.79 -1.34 -42.24
C PRO A 223 6.47 -0.85 -43.51
N ASP A 224 6.66 -1.77 -44.47
CA ASP A 224 6.99 -1.39 -45.83
C ASP A 224 5.86 -0.45 -46.28
N SER A 225 6.22 0.81 -46.52
CA SER A 225 5.33 1.82 -47.04
C SER A 225 5.04 1.55 -48.52
N ARG A 226 4.57 0.35 -48.85
CA ARG A 226 4.05 0.01 -50.17
C ARG A 226 2.55 -0.15 -50.04
N TYR A 227 1.86 0.89 -50.51
CA TYR A 227 0.47 0.90 -50.95
C TYR A 227 -0.20 -0.48 -50.92
N SER A 228 -0.86 -0.79 -49.80
CA SER A 228 -1.86 -1.86 -49.75
C SER A 228 -3.22 -1.19 -49.92
N PRO A 229 -4.04 -1.57 -50.92
CA PRO A 229 -5.39 -1.03 -51.05
C PRO A 229 -6.21 -1.47 -49.83
N GLU A 230 -6.84 -0.51 -49.15
CA GLU A 230 -7.76 -0.79 -48.06
C GLU A 230 -8.86 -1.75 -48.53
N PRO A 231 -9.17 -2.84 -47.78
CA PRO A 231 -10.38 -3.60 -48.02
C PRO A 231 -11.58 -2.73 -47.63
N GLY A 232 -12.22 -2.12 -48.63
CA GLY A 232 -13.40 -1.27 -48.46
C GLY A 232 -14.64 -2.07 -48.08
N PHE A 233 -14.82 -2.35 -46.79
CA PHE A 233 -16.01 -3.07 -46.33
C PHE A 233 -16.63 -2.61 -45.00
N PHE A 234 -16.32 -1.41 -44.50
CA PHE A 234 -16.93 -0.93 -43.23
C PHE A 234 -17.39 0.54 -43.21
N LYS A 235 -17.59 1.18 -44.37
CA LYS A 235 -18.04 2.60 -44.40
C LYS A 235 -19.55 2.83 -44.27
N ASP A 236 -20.38 1.78 -44.31
CA ASP A 236 -21.85 1.94 -44.36
C ASP A 236 -22.61 1.52 -43.10
N LEU A 237 -21.93 1.21 -41.99
CA LEU A 237 -22.61 0.79 -40.75
C LEU A 237 -23.01 1.94 -39.81
N PHE A 238 -22.57 3.18 -40.07
CA PHE A 238 -22.86 4.34 -39.21
C PHE A 238 -23.23 5.62 -39.97
N SER A 239 -23.82 5.51 -41.15
CA SER A 239 -24.46 6.65 -41.82
C SER A 239 -25.86 6.89 -41.26
N SER A 240 -25.97 7.78 -40.28
CA SER A 240 -27.28 8.32 -39.85
C SER A 240 -27.69 9.46 -40.80
N PRO A 241 -28.95 9.50 -41.29
CA PRO A 241 -29.35 10.41 -42.36
C PRO A 241 -29.56 11.85 -41.87
N THR A 242 -29.08 12.77 -42.69
CA THR A 242 -29.14 14.23 -42.63
C THR A 242 -30.57 14.79 -42.62
N ASN A 243 -30.83 15.88 -41.88
CA ASN A 243 -31.47 17.06 -42.48
C ASN A 243 -31.35 18.37 -41.65
N LYS A 244 -30.55 19.28 -42.21
CA LYS A 244 -30.79 20.73 -42.44
C LYS A 244 -31.23 21.64 -41.28
N SER A 245 -30.34 22.58 -40.94
CA SER A 245 -30.66 24.02 -41.05
C SER A 245 -29.35 24.82 -41.13
N SER A 246 -29.19 25.56 -42.22
CA SER A 246 -28.09 26.48 -42.47
C SER A 246 -28.29 27.78 -41.70
N GLN A 247 -27.25 28.29 -41.05
CA GLN A 247 -27.04 29.73 -40.92
C GLN A 247 -25.55 30.05 -40.81
N SER A 248 -25.05 30.72 -41.85
CA SER A 248 -23.70 31.25 -42.00
C SER A 248 -23.50 32.51 -41.16
N TYR A 249 -22.37 32.61 -40.45
CA TYR A 249 -21.70 33.88 -40.19
C TYR A 249 -20.18 33.65 -40.19
N GLU A 250 -19.48 34.33 -41.09
CA GLU A 250 -18.02 34.52 -41.07
C GLU A 250 -17.60 35.29 -39.80
N LEU A 251 -16.43 34.99 -39.22
CA LEU A 251 -15.31 35.93 -39.19
C LEU A 251 -14.01 35.33 -38.60
N LEU A 252 -12.98 35.36 -39.45
CA LEU A 252 -11.58 35.69 -39.22
C LEU A 252 -10.71 34.94 -38.19
N VAL A 253 -9.90 34.06 -38.77
CA VAL A 253 -8.54 33.67 -38.37
C VAL A 253 -7.61 34.89 -38.41
N ILE A 254 -6.81 35.11 -37.36
CA ILE A 254 -5.55 35.87 -37.44
C ILE A 254 -4.43 34.94 -36.98
N ASP A 255 -3.64 34.47 -37.94
CA ASP A 255 -2.28 33.98 -37.77
C ASP A 255 -1.38 35.02 -38.45
N ARG A 256 -0.33 35.51 -37.77
CA ARG A 256 0.66 36.41 -38.38
C ARG A 256 2.05 36.12 -37.87
N LYS A 257 2.85 35.58 -38.79
CA LYS A 257 4.29 35.32 -38.69
C LYS A 257 5.10 36.54 -39.16
N GLU A 258 6.29 36.63 -38.57
CA GLU A 258 7.42 37.58 -38.57
C GLU A 258 7.90 38.29 -39.87
N THR A 259 8.31 39.58 -39.68
CA THR A 259 9.52 40.34 -40.17
C THR A 259 9.80 40.58 -41.68
N PRO A 260 10.76 41.45 -42.11
CA PRO A 260 11.49 42.62 -41.53
C PRO A 260 11.57 43.86 -42.49
N ASP A 261 12.33 44.91 -42.09
CA ASP A 261 13.15 45.90 -42.87
C ASP A 261 13.01 47.34 -42.29
N GLU A 262 13.99 47.93 -41.57
CA GLU A 262 15.31 48.53 -41.90
C GLU A 262 15.33 49.99 -42.44
N HIS A 263 16.41 50.70 -42.05
CA HIS A 263 16.89 52.08 -42.33
C HIS A 263 16.38 53.24 -41.43
N SER A 264 17.13 53.83 -40.47
CA SER A 264 18.50 54.38 -40.35
C SER A 264 18.56 55.91 -40.47
N LEU A 265 19.11 56.60 -39.45
CA LEU A 265 19.92 57.82 -39.58
C LEU A 265 20.80 58.00 -38.33
N SER A 266 22.09 58.14 -38.61
CA SER A 266 23.26 58.27 -37.72
C SER A 266 23.58 59.72 -37.32
N LEU A 267 24.31 59.95 -36.21
CA LEU A 267 25.71 60.47 -36.23
C LEU A 267 26.31 60.62 -34.81
N ASN A 268 27.52 60.05 -34.64
CA ASN A 268 28.76 60.58 -33.99
C ASN A 268 28.80 60.95 -32.49
N SER A 269 29.92 60.84 -31.75
CA SER A 269 31.23 60.18 -31.88
C SER A 269 32.04 60.48 -30.59
N SER A 270 32.75 59.48 -30.06
CA SER A 270 34.04 59.52 -29.33
C SER A 270 34.34 60.59 -28.26
N LEU A 271 34.54 60.14 -27.01
CA LEU A 271 35.84 60.11 -26.31
C LEU A 271 35.72 59.27 -25.02
#